data_AF-A0A357V2E3-F1
#
_entry.id   AF-A0A357V2E3-F1
#
_cell.length_a   1.000
_cell.length_b   1.000
_cell.length_c   1.000
_cell.angle_alpha   90.00
_cell.angle_beta   90.00
_cell.angle_gamma   90.00
#
_symmetry.space_group_name_H-M   'P 1'
#
loop_
_entity.id
_entity.type
_entity.pdbx_description
1 polymer ?
#
loop_
_entity_poly.entity_id
_entity_poly.type
_entity_poly.pdbx_seq_one_letter_code
_entity_poly.pdbx_strand_id
1 'polypeptide(L)'
;VPGTIRSILRGDAPVIRSDGKYIRDYFYVEDGADAYMLVAEKLAENRELAGEAFNFSNELQLTVLDIVDMIRTRMGSNLEPVVLNQTSNEIKHQYLSAEKARRVLGWQPTSDMESSIDRTIEWYRDHLEI
;
A
#
# COMPACT_ATOMS: atom_id res chain seq x y z
N VAL A 1 -4.94 -5.51 1.63
CA VAL A 1 -5.14 -4.67 2.83
C VAL A 1 -6.62 -4.58 3.23
N PRO A 2 -7.53 -3.78 2.61
CA PRO A 2 -8.95 -3.71 3.02
C PRO A 2 -9.67 -5.06 3.17
N GLY A 3 -9.51 -5.95 2.18
CA GLY A 3 -10.16 -7.26 2.20
C GLY A 3 -9.79 -8.07 3.43
N THR A 4 -8.50 -8.15 3.75
CA THR A 4 -7.96 -8.85 4.92
C THR A 4 -8.54 -8.31 6.23
N ILE A 5 -8.52 -6.98 6.40
CA ILE A 5 -9.01 -6.33 7.63
C ILE A 5 -10.50 -6.62 7.82
N ARG A 6 -11.31 -6.42 6.77
CA ARG A 6 -12.76 -6.68 6.84
C ARG A 6 -13.08 -8.14 7.10
N SER A 7 -12.36 -9.08 6.48
CA SER A 7 -12.54 -10.51 6.74
C SER A 7 -12.29 -10.83 8.21
N ILE A 8 -11.17 -10.37 8.77
CA ILE A 8 -10.84 -10.61 10.19
C ILE A 8 -11.88 -9.98 11.12
N LEU A 9 -12.33 -8.76 10.85
CA LEU A 9 -13.37 -8.09 11.65
C LEU A 9 -14.70 -8.85 11.65
N ARG A 10 -15.00 -9.62 10.59
CA ARG A 10 -16.21 -10.45 10.48
C ARG A 10 -16.02 -11.88 11.01
N GLY A 11 -14.82 -12.25 11.44
CA GLY A 11 -14.50 -13.61 11.83
C GLY A 11 -14.25 -14.56 10.64
N ASP A 12 -14.09 -14.03 9.43
CA ASP A 12 -13.86 -14.79 8.21
C ASP A 12 -12.37 -14.90 7.89
N ALA A 13 -11.95 -16.05 7.36
CA ALA A 13 -10.61 -16.23 6.83
C ALA A 13 -10.36 -15.28 5.63
N PRO A 14 -9.25 -14.52 5.59
CA PRO A 14 -8.88 -13.73 4.42
C PRO A 14 -8.71 -14.61 3.18
N VAL A 15 -9.17 -14.16 2.02
CA VAL A 15 -9.05 -14.91 0.76
C VAL A 15 -8.02 -14.25 -0.15
N ILE A 16 -7.02 -15.02 -0.58
CA ILE A 16 -5.99 -14.63 -1.55
C ILE A 16 -6.29 -15.32 -2.88
N ARG A 17 -6.51 -14.53 -3.93
CA ARG A 17 -6.94 -15.06 -5.25
C ARG A 17 -5.80 -15.67 -6.06
N SER A 18 -4.60 -15.10 -5.95
CA SER A 18 -3.37 -15.63 -6.56
C SER A 18 -2.70 -16.68 -5.66
N ASP A 19 -1.43 -16.97 -5.88
CA ASP A 19 -0.60 -17.83 -5.02
C ASP A 19 -0.08 -17.10 -3.76
N GLY A 20 -0.40 -15.82 -3.60
CA GLY A 20 0.04 -14.98 -2.48
C GLY A 20 1.48 -14.47 -2.59
N LYS A 21 2.24 -14.87 -3.61
CA LYS A 21 3.66 -14.54 -3.77
C LYS A 21 3.92 -13.32 -4.66
N TYR A 22 2.87 -12.74 -5.22
CA TYR A 22 3.00 -11.57 -6.07
C TYR A 22 3.54 -10.39 -5.27
N ILE A 23 4.53 -9.71 -5.83
CA ILE A 23 5.19 -8.57 -5.21
C ILE A 23 4.40 -7.31 -5.52
N ARG A 24 4.15 -6.54 -4.47
CA ARG A 24 3.49 -5.24 -4.51
C ARG A 24 4.30 -4.23 -3.70
N ASP A 25 4.23 -3.00 -4.15
CA ASP A 25 4.76 -1.82 -3.49
C ASP A 25 3.58 -1.06 -2.90
N TYR A 26 3.44 -1.15 -1.57
CA TYR A 26 2.32 -0.56 -0.85
C TYR A 26 2.68 0.86 -0.43
N PHE A 27 1.80 1.79 -0.76
CA PHE A 27 2.00 3.21 -0.53
C PHE A 27 0.85 3.77 0.30
N TYR A 28 1.17 4.45 1.39
CA TYR A 28 0.16 4.97 2.29
C TYR A 28 -0.56 6.17 1.68
N VAL A 29 -1.85 6.30 1.96
CA VAL A 29 -2.72 7.27 1.27
C VAL A 29 -2.34 8.72 1.58
N GLU A 30 -1.84 9.00 2.77
CA GLU A 30 -1.41 10.36 3.15
C GLU A 30 -0.12 10.76 2.43
N ASP A 31 0.88 9.87 2.35
CA ASP A 31 2.07 10.12 1.51
C ASP A 31 1.68 10.36 0.04
N GLY A 32 0.60 9.71 -0.43
CA GLY A 32 0.01 9.96 -1.75
C GLY A 32 -0.62 11.35 -1.89
N ALA A 33 -1.38 11.79 -0.90
CA ALA A 33 -1.94 13.14 -0.89
C ALA A 33 -0.82 14.20 -0.86
N ASP A 34 0.18 14.00 0.00
CA ASP A 34 1.33 14.90 0.13
C ASP A 34 2.18 14.93 -1.16
N ALA A 35 2.35 13.80 -1.83
CA ALA A 35 3.03 13.75 -3.12
C ALA A 35 2.33 14.60 -4.19
N TYR A 36 1.00 14.57 -4.26
CA TYR A 36 0.24 15.42 -5.18
C TYR A 36 0.41 16.91 -4.86
N MET A 37 0.33 17.27 -3.57
CA MET A 37 0.53 18.66 -3.12
C MET A 37 1.92 19.15 -3.47
N LEU A 38 2.96 18.35 -3.18
CA LEU A 38 4.34 18.68 -3.52
C LEU A 38 4.53 18.90 -5.02
N VAL A 39 3.96 18.03 -5.87
CA VAL A 39 4.05 18.21 -7.33
C VAL A 39 3.40 19.51 -7.77
N ALA A 40 2.23 19.84 -7.23
CA ALA A 40 1.54 21.09 -7.56
C ALA A 40 2.35 22.33 -7.14
N GLU A 41 2.91 22.31 -5.93
CA GLU A 41 3.77 23.39 -5.41
C GLU A 41 5.03 23.55 -6.27
N LYS A 42 5.75 22.45 -6.54
CA LYS A 42 6.97 22.47 -7.36
C LYS A 42 6.70 22.93 -8.80
N LEU A 43 5.58 22.55 -9.39
CA LEU A 43 5.18 23.00 -10.72
C LEU A 43 4.82 24.49 -10.75
N ALA A 44 4.24 25.02 -9.68
CA ALA A 44 3.97 26.45 -9.55
C ALA A 44 5.26 27.26 -9.42
N GLU A 45 6.28 26.72 -8.73
CA GLU A 45 7.61 27.30 -8.58
C GLU A 45 8.45 27.19 -9.87
N ASN A 46 8.36 26.07 -10.58
CA ASN A 46 9.15 25.79 -11.78
C ASN A 46 8.31 25.17 -12.91
N ARG A 47 7.99 25.99 -13.92
CA ARG A 47 7.22 25.59 -15.10
C ARG A 47 7.94 24.59 -16.01
N GLU A 48 9.26 24.43 -15.89
CA GLU A 48 10.01 23.42 -16.67
C GLU A 48 9.64 21.98 -16.28
N LEU A 49 9.00 21.78 -15.12
CA LEU A 49 8.47 20.48 -14.70
C LEU A 49 7.20 20.06 -15.46
N ALA A 50 6.62 20.94 -16.29
CA ALA A 50 5.41 20.63 -17.04
C ALA A 50 5.64 19.48 -18.02
N GLY A 51 4.80 18.43 -17.93
CA GLY A 51 4.90 17.25 -18.77
C GLY A 51 5.81 16.15 -18.22
N GLU A 52 6.52 16.40 -17.12
CA GLU A 52 7.32 15.39 -16.45
C GLU A 52 6.42 14.39 -15.69
N ALA A 53 6.75 13.11 -15.78
CA ALA A 53 6.15 12.06 -14.96
C ALA A 53 7.03 11.74 -13.74
N PHE A 54 6.41 11.49 -12.59
CA PHE A 54 7.06 11.09 -11.35
C PHE A 54 6.37 9.86 -10.76
N ASN A 55 7.17 8.93 -10.27
CA ASN A 55 6.71 7.83 -9.44
C ASN A 55 6.97 8.18 -7.97
N PHE A 56 6.03 7.80 -7.11
CA PHE A 56 6.11 7.93 -5.66
C PHE A 56 5.94 6.55 -5.05
N SER A 57 6.83 6.21 -4.13
CA SER A 57 6.99 4.84 -3.66
C SER A 57 7.92 4.80 -2.45
N ASN A 58 7.63 3.87 -1.53
CA ASN A 58 8.50 3.55 -0.41
C ASN A 58 9.60 2.55 -0.82
N GLU A 59 9.52 2.03 -2.04
CA GLU A 59 10.40 1.03 -2.65
C GLU A 59 10.49 -0.27 -1.85
N LEU A 60 9.47 -0.52 -1.01
CA LEU A 60 9.31 -1.72 -0.20
C LEU A 60 8.58 -2.79 -1.03
N GLN A 61 9.30 -3.84 -1.39
CA GLN A 61 8.78 -4.95 -2.16
C GLN A 61 8.28 -6.06 -1.22
N LEU A 62 6.97 -6.18 -1.09
CA LEU A 62 6.34 -7.17 -0.21
C LEU A 62 5.46 -8.11 -1.02
N THR A 63 5.43 -9.38 -0.62
CA THR A 63 4.44 -10.31 -1.16
C THR A 63 3.05 -10.00 -0.60
N VAL A 64 2.01 -10.52 -1.24
CA VAL A 64 0.65 -10.43 -0.70
C VAL A 64 0.56 -11.15 0.65
N LEU A 65 1.24 -12.28 0.81
CA LEU A 65 1.30 -13.01 2.09
C LEU A 65 1.96 -12.18 3.20
N ASP A 66 3.08 -11.49 2.92
CA ASP A 66 3.76 -10.65 3.92
C ASP A 66 2.80 -9.60 4.51
N ILE A 67 2.02 -8.93 3.66
CA ILE A 67 1.02 -7.95 4.11
C ILE A 67 -0.14 -8.59 4.84
N VAL A 68 -0.63 -9.74 4.38
CA VAL A 68 -1.71 -10.45 5.07
C VAL A 68 -1.27 -10.86 6.47
N ASP A 69 -0.08 -11.44 6.62
CA ASP A 69 0.45 -11.87 7.90
C ASP A 69 0.78 -10.71 8.83
N MET A 70 1.26 -9.57 8.29
CA MET A 70 1.44 -8.36 9.06
C MET A 70 0.11 -7.87 9.65
N ILE A 71 -0.95 -7.80 8.84
CA ILE A 71 -2.29 -7.41 9.31
C ILE A 71 -2.82 -8.40 10.35
N ARG A 72 -2.71 -9.73 10.09
CA ARG A 72 -3.16 -10.77 11.03
C ARG A 72 -2.50 -10.64 12.39
N THR A 73 -1.18 -10.45 12.39
CA THR A 73 -0.37 -10.28 13.60
C THR A 73 -0.80 -9.04 14.38
N ARG A 74 -0.93 -7.88 13.71
CA ARG A 74 -1.37 -6.61 14.35
C ARG A 74 -2.79 -6.70 14.90
N MET A 75 -3.67 -7.47 14.26
CA MET A 75 -5.05 -7.68 14.72
C MET A 75 -5.18 -8.80 15.77
N GLY A 76 -4.10 -9.54 16.09
CA GLY A 76 -4.14 -10.68 17.01
C GLY A 76 -5.02 -11.84 16.52
N SER A 77 -5.12 -12.03 15.20
CA SER A 77 -6.01 -13.01 14.59
C SER A 77 -5.30 -14.31 14.23
N ASN A 78 -5.89 -15.44 14.65
CA ASN A 78 -5.44 -16.79 14.29
C ASN A 78 -6.11 -17.31 12.99
N LEU A 79 -6.88 -16.48 12.28
CA LEU A 79 -7.54 -16.88 11.03
C LEU A 79 -6.50 -17.00 9.92
N GLU A 80 -6.21 -18.22 9.48
CA GLU A 80 -5.28 -18.49 8.36
C GLU A 80 -5.89 -18.09 7.02
N PRO A 81 -5.13 -17.46 6.10
CA PRO A 81 -5.63 -17.09 4.80
C PRO A 81 -5.87 -18.30 3.89
N VAL A 82 -6.94 -18.24 3.09
CA VAL A 82 -7.24 -19.24 2.04
C VAL A 82 -6.63 -18.78 0.72
N VAL A 83 -5.65 -19.52 0.21
CA VAL A 83 -4.99 -19.27 -1.08
C VAL A 83 -5.68 -20.06 -2.18
N LEU A 84 -6.31 -19.37 -3.13
CA LEU A 84 -7.07 -19.99 -4.21
C LEU A 84 -6.21 -20.32 -5.44
N ASN A 85 -5.20 -19.49 -5.74
CA ASN A 85 -4.34 -19.62 -6.92
C ASN A 85 -5.13 -19.76 -8.25
N GLN A 86 -6.16 -18.95 -8.43
CA GLN A 86 -7.07 -18.97 -9.60
C GLN A 86 -6.79 -17.83 -10.59
N THR A 87 -5.94 -16.86 -10.24
CA THR A 87 -5.63 -15.72 -11.09
C THR A 87 -4.44 -16.00 -12.01
N SER A 88 -4.56 -15.67 -13.30
CA SER A 88 -3.50 -15.85 -14.32
C SER A 88 -3.05 -14.57 -15.04
N ASN A 89 -3.82 -13.48 -14.99
CA ASN A 89 -3.60 -12.27 -15.79
C ASN A 89 -3.15 -11.04 -14.97
N GLU A 90 -2.56 -11.27 -13.80
CA GLU A 90 -2.06 -10.22 -12.93
C GLU A 90 -0.53 -10.06 -13.08
N ILE A 91 -0.04 -8.82 -12.92
CA ILE A 91 1.40 -8.54 -12.91
C ILE A 91 2.00 -9.20 -11.67
N LYS A 92 3.01 -10.07 -11.87
CA LYS A 92 3.65 -10.79 -10.77
C LYS A 92 4.45 -9.87 -9.87
N HIS A 93 5.28 -9.01 -10.44
CA HIS A 93 6.11 -8.06 -9.68
C HIS A 93 5.73 -6.63 -10.09
N GLN A 94 5.10 -5.90 -9.17
CA GLN A 94 4.67 -4.53 -9.39
C GLN A 94 5.24 -3.65 -8.28
N TYR A 95 6.24 -2.85 -8.65
CA TYR A 95 6.91 -1.89 -7.77
C TYR A 95 7.47 -0.75 -8.62
N LEU A 96 7.76 0.37 -7.98
CA LEU A 96 8.23 1.58 -8.65
C LEU A 96 9.63 1.95 -8.19
N SER A 97 10.23 2.92 -8.89
CA SER A 97 11.38 3.66 -8.37
C SER A 97 11.00 5.11 -8.19
N ALA A 98 11.26 5.65 -6.99
CA ALA A 98 11.01 7.05 -6.64
C ALA A 98 12.27 7.92 -6.77
N GLU A 99 13.32 7.42 -7.43
CA GLU A 99 14.61 8.12 -7.58
C GLU A 99 14.46 9.51 -8.18
N LYS A 100 13.65 9.63 -9.25
CA LYS A 100 13.40 10.92 -9.91
C LYS A 100 12.68 11.90 -8.98
N ALA A 101 11.68 11.45 -8.22
CA ALA A 101 10.95 12.29 -7.28
C ALA A 101 11.88 12.80 -6.16
N ARG A 102 12.74 11.92 -5.60
CA ARG A 102 13.78 12.33 -4.64
C ARG A 102 14.73 13.37 -5.22
N ARG A 103 15.30 13.11 -6.39
CA ARG A 103 16.32 13.97 -7.00
C ARG A 103 15.78 15.33 -7.45
N VAL A 104 14.59 15.36 -8.06
CA VAL A 104 14.05 16.55 -8.72
C VAL A 104 13.15 17.36 -7.79
N LEU A 105 12.33 16.68 -6.97
CA LEU A 105 11.34 17.33 -6.10
C LEU A 105 11.80 17.42 -4.65
N GLY A 106 12.86 16.71 -4.26
CA GLY A 106 13.25 16.55 -2.86
C GLY A 106 12.26 15.70 -2.05
N TRP A 107 11.42 14.92 -2.73
CA TRP A 107 10.39 14.11 -2.07
C TRP A 107 11.00 12.95 -1.29
N GLN A 108 10.42 12.62 -0.15
CA GLN A 108 10.69 11.39 0.59
C GLN A 108 9.39 10.95 1.30
N PRO A 109 9.16 9.64 1.48
CA PRO A 109 7.99 9.19 2.22
C PRO A 109 8.14 9.55 3.70
N THR A 110 7.02 9.85 4.33
CA THR A 110 6.97 10.21 5.75
C THR A 110 6.40 9.10 6.61
N SER A 111 5.59 8.22 6.01
CA SER A 111 4.91 7.16 6.73
C SER A 111 5.73 5.87 6.75
N ASP A 112 5.81 5.23 7.92
CA ASP A 112 6.33 3.87 8.05
C ASP A 112 5.22 2.83 7.81
N MET A 113 5.61 1.65 7.30
CA MET A 113 4.65 0.59 6.94
C MET A 113 3.84 0.09 8.15
N GLU A 114 4.49 -0.04 9.31
CA GLU A 114 3.87 -0.60 10.51
C GLU A 114 2.77 0.33 11.03
N SER A 115 3.09 1.61 11.25
CA SER A 115 2.12 2.60 11.72
C SER A 115 1.00 2.83 10.69
N SER A 116 1.32 2.81 9.39
CA SER A 116 0.33 2.94 8.32
C SER A 116 -0.70 1.82 8.36
N ILE A 117 -0.29 0.59 8.63
CA ILE A 117 -1.19 -0.55 8.79
C ILE A 117 -2.03 -0.41 10.06
N ASP A 118 -1.43 -0.01 11.18
CA ASP A 118 -2.14 0.19 12.45
C ASP A 118 -3.25 1.26 12.30
N ARG A 119 -2.91 2.40 11.69
CA ARG A 119 -3.87 3.47 11.37
C ARG A 119 -4.97 3.00 10.42
N THR A 120 -4.62 2.16 9.45
CA THR A 120 -5.61 1.60 8.51
C THR A 120 -6.56 0.62 9.23
N ILE A 121 -6.04 -0.22 10.13
CA ILE A 121 -6.85 -1.15 10.93
C ILE A 121 -7.82 -0.37 11.82
N GLU A 122 -7.32 0.65 12.54
CA GLU A 122 -8.13 1.50 13.42
C GLU A 122 -9.25 2.20 12.65
N TRP A 123 -8.94 2.77 11.49
CA TRP A 123 -9.96 3.37 10.63
C TRP A 123 -11.09 2.40 10.28
N TYR A 124 -10.77 1.15 9.93
CA TYR A 124 -11.80 0.13 9.67
C TYR A 124 -12.55 -0.31 10.93
N ARG A 125 -11.92 -0.33 12.11
CA ARG A 125 -12.64 -0.63 13.36
C ARG A 125 -13.68 0.45 13.70
N ASP A 126 -13.36 1.69 13.42
CA ASP A 126 -14.20 2.84 13.78
C ASP A 126 -15.32 3.10 12.76
N HIS A 127 -15.10 2.76 11.49
CA HIS A 127 -16.00 3.15 10.39
C HIS A 127 -16.65 1.99 9.65
N LEU A 128 -16.24 0.74 9.89
CA LEU A 128 -16.91 -0.40 9.32
C LEU A 128 -18.11 -0.77 10.19
N GLU A 129 -19.32 -0.54 9.67
CA GLU A 129 -20.52 -1.17 10.22
C GLU A 129 -20.45 -2.69 9.93
N ILE A 130 -20.43 -3.50 10.99
CA ILE A 130 -20.35 -4.97 10.93
C ILE A 130 -21.72 -5.57 11.23
#